data_AF-A0A4Y5YBL7-F1
#
_entry.id   AF-A0A4Y5YBL7-F1
#
_cell.length_a   1.000
_cell.length_b   1.000
_cell.length_c   1.000
_cell.angle_alpha   90.00
_cell.angle_beta   90.00
_cell.angle_gamma   90.00
#
_symmetry.space_group_name_H-M   'P 1'
#
loop_
_entity.id
_entity.type
_entity.pdbx_description
1 polymer ?
#
loop_
_entity_poly.entity_id
_entity_poly.type
_entity_poly.pdbx_seq_one_letter_code
_entity_poly.pdbx_strand_id
1 'polypeptide(L)'
;MFPYPEQYRVALPPITTGFMVIWAILSHAIFVDASPFALYPLLCLFPAAIGVHLYLILIAKGMSRLDQCFYALVHIPLAFVVWTFTIMHVNGHAFS
;
A
#
# COMPACT_ATOMS: atom_id res chain seq x y z
N MET A 1 -13.62 23.04 8.99
CA MET A 1 -12.36 22.32 9.24
C MET A 1 -12.70 20.85 9.37
N PHE A 2 -12.16 19.99 8.51
CA PHE A 2 -12.41 18.55 8.61
C PHE A 2 -11.79 18.04 9.93
N PRO A 3 -12.50 17.26 10.76
CA PRO A 3 -11.94 16.77 12.02
C PRO A 3 -10.79 15.79 11.73
N TYR A 4 -9.66 15.89 12.44
CA TYR A 4 -8.50 14.98 12.36
C TYR A 4 -7.66 14.99 11.05
N PRO A 5 -7.23 16.15 10.53
CA PRO A 5 -6.47 16.23 9.28
C PRO A 5 -5.09 15.56 9.33
N GLU A 6 -4.48 15.47 10.52
CA GLU A 6 -3.20 14.79 10.69
C GLU A 6 -3.36 13.27 10.61
N GLN A 7 -4.36 12.73 11.28
CA GLN A 7 -4.63 11.30 11.37
C GLN A 7 -4.92 10.73 9.98
N TYR A 8 -5.73 11.43 9.17
CA TYR A 8 -5.97 11.00 7.80
C TYR A 8 -4.70 10.96 6.97
N ARG A 9 -3.83 11.95 7.13
CA ARG A 9 -2.57 12.01 6.40
C ARG A 9 -1.63 10.87 6.80
N VAL A 10 -1.49 10.59 8.09
CA VAL A 10 -0.67 9.48 8.59
C VAL A 10 -1.31 8.13 8.24
N ALA A 11 -2.63 8.06 8.06
CA ALA A 11 -3.31 6.86 7.60
C ALA A 11 -3.20 6.59 6.09
N LEU A 12 -2.72 7.54 5.27
CA LEU A 12 -2.63 7.35 3.81
C LEU A 12 -1.79 6.12 3.41
N PRO A 13 -0.59 5.88 3.98
CA PRO A 13 0.17 4.68 3.65
C PRO A 13 -0.57 3.36 3.98
N PRO A 14 -1.09 3.11 5.20
CA PRO A 14 -1.81 1.88 5.48
C PRO A 14 -3.13 1.76 4.69
N ILE A 15 -3.80 2.86 4.35
CA ILE A 15 -4.95 2.84 3.43
C ILE A 15 -4.53 2.36 2.04
N THR A 16 -3.38 2.83 1.53
CA THR A 16 -2.83 2.39 0.23
C THR A 16 -2.55 0.89 0.24
N THR A 17 -1.94 0.38 1.32
CA THR A 17 -1.70 -1.05 1.49
C THR A 17 -2.99 -1.86 1.61
N GLY A 18 -3.99 -1.37 2.37
CA GLY A 18 -5.30 -2.01 2.47
C GLY A 18 -6.03 -2.07 1.12
N PHE A 19 -5.88 -1.03 0.28
CA PHE A 19 -6.41 -1.02 -1.06
C PHE A 19 -5.78 -2.10 -1.96
N MET A 20 -4.49 -2.41 -1.81
CA MET A 20 -3.86 -3.54 -2.53
C MET A 20 -4.59 -4.85 -2.25
N VAL A 21 -4.92 -5.11 -0.98
CA VAL A 21 -5.62 -6.34 -0.56
C VAL A 21 -7.03 -6.40 -1.14
N ILE A 22 -7.80 -5.30 -0.99
CA ILE A 22 -9.16 -5.22 -1.53
C ILE A 22 -9.15 -5.42 -3.05
N TRP A 23 -8.22 -4.75 -3.75
CA TRP A 23 -8.07 -4.90 -5.19
C TRP A 23 -7.73 -6.33 -5.58
N ALA A 24 -6.79 -6.99 -4.89
CA ALA A 24 -6.40 -8.36 -5.18
C ALA A 24 -7.57 -9.34 -5.03
N ILE A 25 -8.35 -9.23 -3.95
CA ILE A 25 -9.53 -10.07 -3.71
C ILE A 25 -10.59 -9.87 -4.81
N LEU A 26 -10.91 -8.61 -5.12
CA LEU A 26 -11.93 -8.30 -6.12
C LEU A 26 -11.49 -8.69 -7.53
N SER A 27 -10.23 -8.41 -7.89
CA SER A 27 -9.71 -8.68 -9.23
C SER A 27 -9.54 -10.18 -9.48
N HIS A 28 -9.08 -10.97 -8.50
CA HIS A 28 -9.04 -12.44 -8.61
C HIS A 28 -10.44 -13.06 -8.73
N ALA A 29 -11.47 -12.44 -8.11
CA ALA A 29 -12.85 -12.93 -8.24
C ALA A 29 -13.50 -12.64 -9.61
N ILE A 30 -13.00 -11.64 -10.34
CA ILE A 30 -13.61 -11.15 -11.59
C ILE A 30 -12.80 -11.56 -12.83
N PHE A 31 -11.48 -11.57 -12.73
CA PHE A 31 -10.56 -11.84 -13.83
C PHE A 31 -9.92 -13.23 -13.72
N VAL A 32 -9.39 -13.72 -14.83
CA VAL A 32 -8.56 -14.93 -14.87
C VAL A 32 -7.21 -14.67 -14.21
N ASP A 33 -6.59 -15.72 -13.67
CA ASP A 33 -5.23 -15.69 -13.14
C ASP A 33 -4.24 -14.99 -14.08
N ALA A 34 -3.34 -14.21 -13.46
CA ALA A 34 -2.32 -13.42 -14.14
C ALA A 34 -2.87 -12.40 -15.16
N SER A 35 -4.15 -12.01 -15.04
CA SER A 35 -4.73 -10.93 -15.83
C SER A 35 -3.92 -9.63 -15.67
N PRO A 36 -3.50 -8.98 -16.78
CA PRO A 36 -2.81 -7.69 -16.71
C PRO A 36 -3.62 -6.62 -15.97
N PHE A 37 -4.95 -6.67 -16.06
CA PHE A 37 -5.84 -5.76 -15.34
C PHE A 37 -5.81 -5.95 -13.83
N ALA A 38 -5.59 -7.18 -13.34
CA ALA A 38 -5.38 -7.44 -11.92
C ALA A 38 -3.99 -6.97 -11.47
N LEU A 39 -2.96 -7.22 -12.29
CA LEU A 39 -1.56 -6.99 -11.95
C LEU A 39 -1.11 -5.53 -12.01
N TYR A 40 -1.45 -4.76 -13.06
CA TYR A 40 -0.92 -3.40 -13.22
C TYR A 40 -1.23 -2.47 -12.05
N PRO A 41 -2.45 -2.45 -11.48
CA PRO A 41 -2.71 -1.65 -10.28
C PRO A 41 -1.82 -2.06 -9.11
N LEU A 42 -1.63 -3.37 -8.86
CA LEU A 42 -0.75 -3.84 -7.80
C LEU A 42 0.71 -3.41 -8.02
N LEU A 43 1.22 -3.50 -9.25
CA LEU A 43 2.57 -3.03 -9.61
C LEU A 43 2.74 -1.52 -9.39
N CYS A 44 1.68 -0.72 -9.58
CA CYS A 44 1.70 0.73 -9.34
C CYS A 44 1.54 1.08 -7.85
N LEU A 45 0.76 0.31 -7.10
CA LEU A 45 0.42 0.64 -5.71
C LEU A 45 1.60 0.55 -4.76
N PHE A 46 2.55 -0.37 -4.98
CA PHE A 46 3.72 -0.48 -4.09
C PHE A 46 4.66 0.73 -4.20
N PRO A 47 5.09 1.16 -5.41
CA PRO A 47 5.76 2.45 -5.59
C PRO A 47 4.95 3.63 -5.03
N ALA A 48 3.62 3.62 -5.17
CA ALA A 48 2.78 4.66 -4.60
C ALA A 48 2.85 4.68 -3.07
N ALA A 49 2.80 3.54 -2.39
CA ALA A 49 2.94 3.44 -0.93
C ALA A 49 4.29 4.01 -0.45
N ILE A 50 5.38 3.68 -1.15
CA ILE A 50 6.71 4.29 -0.90
C ILE A 50 6.65 5.81 -1.09
N GLY A 51 6.06 6.26 -2.21
CA GLY A 51 5.92 7.68 -2.54
C GLY A 51 5.16 8.46 -1.48
N VAL A 52 4.07 7.90 -0.93
CA VAL A 52 3.32 8.52 0.17
C VAL A 52 4.19 8.64 1.41
N HIS A 53 4.95 7.60 1.79
CA HIS A 53 5.88 7.70 2.93
C HIS A 53 6.96 8.77 2.73
N LEU A 54 7.58 8.83 1.56
CA LEU A 54 8.57 9.85 1.23
C LEU A 54 7.96 11.25 1.28
N TYR A 55 6.74 11.41 0.75
CA TYR A 55 5.99 12.67 0.81
C TYR A 55 5.73 13.12 2.26
N LEU A 56 5.36 12.20 3.15
CA LEU A 56 5.19 12.52 4.57
C LEU A 56 6.51 13.03 5.16
N ILE A 57 7.61 12.29 4.98
CA ILE A 57 8.94 12.63 5.50
C ILE A 57 9.40 14.02 5.02
N LEU A 58 9.17 14.33 3.74
CA LEU A 58 9.52 15.63 3.16
C LEU A 58 8.77 16.77 3.86
N ILE A 59 7.47 16.59 4.10
CA ILE A 59 6.63 17.60 4.74
C ILE A 59 6.92 17.72 6.24
N ALA A 60 7.21 16.61 6.92
CA ALA A 60 7.55 16.56 8.34
C ALA A 60 6.61 17.37 9.28
N LYS A 61 5.33 17.54 8.92
CA LYS A 61 4.37 18.32 9.73
C LYS A 61 3.73 17.42 10.79
N GLY A 62 3.50 17.91 12.00
CA GLY A 62 2.81 17.20 13.09
C GLY A 62 3.72 16.25 13.86
N MET A 63 4.30 15.27 13.17
CA MET A 63 5.27 14.31 13.71
C MET A 63 6.71 14.69 13.36
N SER A 64 7.69 14.42 14.24
CA SER A 64 9.11 14.70 13.94
C SER A 64 9.59 13.91 12.71
N ARG A 65 10.56 14.47 11.96
CA ARG A 65 11.07 13.80 10.75
C ARG A 65 11.67 12.43 11.05
N LEU A 66 12.32 12.28 12.21
CA LEU A 66 12.92 11.01 12.64
C LEU A 66 11.85 9.94 12.88
N ASP A 67 10.77 10.30 13.57
CA ASP A 67 9.65 9.38 13.82
C ASP A 67 8.97 8.99 12.50
N GLN A 68 8.87 9.91 11.54
CA GLN A 68 8.35 9.60 10.21
C GLN A 68 9.25 8.66 9.41
N CYS A 69 10.57 8.77 9.56
CA CYS A 69 11.50 7.81 8.99
C CYS A 69 11.32 6.41 9.60
N PHE A 70 11.17 6.29 10.92
CA PHE A 70 10.87 5.00 11.57
C PHE A 70 9.51 4.45 11.15
N TYR A 71 8.52 5.33 11.05
CA TYR A 71 7.19 4.98 10.55
C TYR A 71 7.26 4.37 9.15
N ALA A 72 7.98 5.02 8.22
CA ALA A 72 8.22 4.50 6.88
C ALA A 72 9.05 3.21 6.88
N LEU A 73 10.07 3.11 7.73
CA LEU A 73 10.94 1.94 7.84
C LEU A 73 10.17 0.68 8.26
N VAL A 74 9.13 0.81 9.06
CA VAL A 74 8.27 -0.32 9.46
C VAL A 74 7.24 -0.63 8.37
N HIS A 75 6.61 0.40 7.81
CA HIS A 75 5.46 0.22 6.92
C HIS A 75 5.86 -0.17 5.49
N ILE A 76 7.02 0.25 4.99
CA ILE A 76 7.48 -0.13 3.65
C ILE A 76 7.74 -1.65 3.54
N PRO A 77 8.49 -2.29 4.48
CA PRO A 77 8.62 -3.75 4.48
C PRO A 77 7.29 -4.48 4.65
N LEU A 78 6.40 -3.97 5.51
CA LEU A 78 5.07 -4.56 5.67
C LEU A 78 4.26 -4.47 4.37
N ALA A 79 4.27 -3.32 3.71
CA ALA A 79 3.63 -3.11 2.41
C ALA A 79 4.26 -3.99 1.32
N PHE A 80 5.58 -4.23 1.36
CA PHE A 80 6.25 -5.15 0.45
C PHE A 80 5.73 -6.58 0.62
N VAL A 81 5.61 -7.06 1.86
CA VAL A 81 5.04 -8.39 2.14
C VAL A 81 3.59 -8.48 1.65
N VAL A 82 2.75 -7.48 1.94
CA VAL A 82 1.36 -7.46 1.43
C VAL A 82 1.32 -7.45 -0.10
N TRP A 83 2.18 -6.65 -0.73
CA TRP A 83 2.29 -6.57 -2.18
C TRP A 83 2.70 -7.91 -2.82
N THR A 84 3.70 -8.61 -2.26
CA THR A 84 4.10 -9.92 -2.79
C THR A 84 2.97 -10.94 -2.66
N PHE A 85 2.29 -11.01 -1.51
CA PHE A 85 1.15 -11.92 -1.33
C PHE A 85 -0.02 -11.60 -2.25
N THR A 86 -0.33 -10.32 -2.46
CA THR A 86 -1.40 -9.91 -3.39
C THR A 86 -1.07 -10.25 -4.85
N ILE A 87 0.19 -10.08 -5.28
CA ILE A 87 0.66 -10.51 -6.59
C ILE A 87 0.59 -12.05 -6.73
N MET A 88 1.05 -12.80 -5.73
CA MET A 88 0.96 -14.26 -5.73
C MET A 88 -0.49 -14.75 -5.80
N HIS A 89 -1.39 -14.08 -5.07
CA HIS A 89 -2.83 -14.37 -5.08
C HIS A 89 -3.45 -14.21 -6.45
N VAL A 90 -3.25 -13.07 -7.12
CA VAL A 90 -3.83 -12.84 -8.46
C VAL A 90 -3.15 -13.64 -9.58
N ASN A 91 -1.96 -14.19 -9.33
CA ASN A 91 -1.24 -15.04 -10.28
C ASN A 91 -1.62 -16.52 -10.20
N GLY A 92 -2.53 -16.93 -9.31
CA GLY A 92 -2.88 -18.35 -9.12
C GLY A 92 -1.75 -19.19 -8.48
N HIS A 93 -0.68 -18.54 -7.98
CA HIS A 93 0.42 -19.19 -7.25
C HIS A 93 0.24 -19.11 -5.72
N ALA A 94 -0.91 -18.64 -5.24
CA ALA A 94 -1.25 -18.73 -3.83
C ALA A 94 -1.46 -20.20 -3.45
N PHE A 95 -0.89 -20.61 -2.32
CA PHE A 95 -1.01 -21.96 -1.76
C PHE A 95 -2.48 -22.43 -1.78
N SER A 96 -2.77 -23.45 -2.59
CA SER A 96 -4.03 -24.20 -2.58
C SER A 96 -4.00 -25.27 -1.50
#